data_AF-A0A0C2F3H9-F1
#
_entry.id   AF-A0A0C2F3H9-F1
#
_cell.length_a   1.000
_cell.length_b   1.000
_cell.length_c   1.000
_cell.angle_alpha   90.00
_cell.angle_beta   90.00
_cell.angle_gamma   90.00
#
_symmetry.space_group_name_H-M   'P 1'
#
loop_
_entity.id
_entity.type
_entity.pdbx_description
1 polymer ?
#
loop_
_entity_poly.entity_id
_entity_poly.type
_entity_poly.pdbx_seq_one_letter_code
_entity_poly.pdbx_strand_id
1 'polypeptide(L)'
;MEQFISRDKIIKELDGDEDWEYTYLEPEPGENDKMNDTANRDKLIVERERLSRKFEEATAQWILSNDREPAKAARDTREDIAEQLRKHYWKLDPYVRARSLYDRTGILRADGTVDFYPKPKKDETAQTNGNTNAQDNVE
;
A
#
# COMPACT_ATOMS: atom_id res chain seq x y z
N MET A 1 20.57 18.27 13.20
CA MET A 1 19.62 17.51 12.36
C MET A 1 18.90 18.41 11.36
N GLU A 2 18.55 19.64 11.72
CA GLU A 2 17.89 20.63 10.85
C GLU A 2 18.63 20.99 9.55
N GLN A 3 19.95 20.73 9.48
CA GLN A 3 20.74 20.88 8.25
C GLN A 3 20.35 19.85 7.17
N PHE A 4 19.68 18.76 7.55
CA PHE A 4 19.36 17.63 6.67
C PHE A 4 17.87 17.27 6.64
N ILE A 5 17.10 17.66 7.66
CA ILE A 5 15.66 17.34 7.81
C ILE A 5 14.92 18.64 8.10
N SER A 6 13.76 18.84 7.44
CA SER A 6 12.95 20.04 7.68
C SER A 6 12.43 20.05 9.12
N ARG A 7 12.41 21.22 9.76
CA ARG A 7 12.11 21.35 11.19
C ARG A 7 10.69 20.88 11.56
N ASP A 8 9.74 20.98 10.62
CA ASP A 8 8.38 20.45 10.72
C ASP A 8 8.28 18.93 10.65
N LYS A 9 9.39 18.23 10.39
CA LYS A 9 9.56 16.77 10.30
C LYS A 9 10.50 16.21 11.36
N ILE A 10 10.81 17.02 12.37
CA ILE A 10 11.60 16.64 13.53
C ILE A 10 10.67 16.73 14.74
N ILE A 11 10.57 15.64 15.48
CA ILE A 11 9.75 15.58 16.71
C ILE A 11 10.22 16.58 17.76
N LYS A 12 9.31 17.08 18.59
CA LYS A 12 9.60 18.06 19.64
C LYS A 12 10.69 17.61 20.61
N GLU A 13 10.79 16.32 20.91
CA GLU A 13 11.82 15.73 21.78
C GLU A 13 13.24 15.86 21.22
N LEU A 14 13.35 16.16 19.92
CA LEU A 14 14.61 16.38 19.21
C LEU A 14 14.75 17.85 18.74
N ASP A 15 14.14 18.79 19.47
CA ASP A 15 14.15 20.24 19.23
C ASP A 15 13.50 20.69 17.90
N GLY A 16 12.59 19.88 17.34
CA GLY A 16 11.81 20.21 16.15
C GLY A 16 10.40 20.75 16.41
N ASP A 17 9.63 20.95 15.34
CA ASP A 17 8.28 21.53 15.38
C ASP A 17 7.16 20.47 15.21
N GLU A 18 7.50 19.20 14.97
CA GLU A 18 6.53 18.13 14.78
C GLU A 18 5.94 17.67 16.11
N ASP A 19 4.67 18.01 16.34
CA ASP A 19 3.88 17.57 17.49
C ASP A 19 3.24 16.21 17.22
N TRP A 20 4.07 15.17 17.14
CA TRP A 20 3.64 13.81 16.82
C TRP A 20 3.76 12.91 18.04
N GLU A 21 2.66 12.22 18.36
CA GLU A 21 2.64 11.16 19.36
C GLU A 21 2.13 9.87 18.71
N TYR A 22 2.77 8.74 19.04
CA TYR A 22 2.36 7.46 18.50
C TYR A 22 0.97 7.08 19.00
N THR A 23 0.06 6.90 18.04
CA THR A 23 -1.32 6.53 18.29
C THR A 23 -1.65 5.26 17.50
N TYR A 24 -2.05 4.19 18.18
CA TYR A 24 -2.44 2.94 17.50
C TYR A 24 -3.90 3.00 17.06
N LEU A 25 -4.14 3.08 15.75
CA LEU A 25 -5.48 2.98 15.17
C LEU A 25 -5.89 1.51 15.08
N GLU A 26 -6.94 1.14 15.81
CA GLU A 26 -7.47 -0.23 15.82
C GLU A 26 -8.11 -0.61 14.46
N PRO A 27 -8.12 -1.91 14.12
CA PRO A 27 -8.85 -2.42 12.96
C PRO A 27 -10.36 -2.11 13.02
N GLU A 28 -10.96 -1.73 11.89
CA GLU A 28 -12.41 -1.55 11.80
C GLU A 28 -13.11 -2.89 11.51
N PRO A 29 -14.28 -3.16 12.14
CA PRO A 29 -15.09 -4.32 11.78
C PRO A 29 -15.45 -4.30 10.28
N GLY A 30 -15.15 -5.40 9.58
CA GLY A 30 -15.45 -5.55 8.15
C GLY A 30 -14.42 -4.97 7.19
N GLU A 31 -13.31 -4.38 7.67
CA GLU A 31 -12.27 -3.79 6.80
C GLU A 31 -11.67 -4.81 5.81
N ASN A 32 -11.75 -6.11 6.12
CA ASN A 32 -11.19 -7.22 5.34
C ASN A 32 -12.26 -8.12 4.68
N ASP A 33 -13.54 -7.72 4.67
CA ASP A 33 -14.64 -8.56 4.16
C ASP A 33 -14.45 -9.00 2.70
N LYS A 34 -13.76 -8.18 1.90
CA LYS A 34 -13.41 -8.51 0.50
C LYS A 34 -12.55 -9.78 0.38
N MET A 35 -11.80 -10.16 1.41
CA MET A 35 -11.02 -11.41 1.40
C MET A 35 -11.90 -12.66 1.40
N ASN A 36 -13.17 -12.54 1.82
CA ASN A 36 -14.13 -13.65 1.77
C ASN A 36 -14.65 -13.92 0.34
N ASP A 37 -14.47 -12.98 -0.60
CA ASP A 37 -14.82 -13.14 -2.01
C ASP A 37 -13.75 -13.92 -2.77
N THR A 38 -13.72 -15.22 -2.51
CA THR A 38 -12.78 -16.17 -3.12
C THR A 38 -12.99 -16.30 -4.63
N ALA A 39 -14.23 -16.15 -5.10
CA ALA A 39 -14.56 -16.28 -6.52
C ALA A 39 -13.93 -15.16 -7.35
N ASN A 40 -13.98 -13.90 -6.89
CA ASN A 40 -13.32 -12.81 -7.61
C ASN A 40 -11.80 -12.82 -7.40
N ARG A 41 -11.32 -13.22 -6.23
CA ARG A 41 -9.88 -13.45 -6.00
C ARG A 41 -9.30 -14.41 -7.03
N ASP A 42 -9.94 -15.57 -7.21
CA ASP A 42 -9.42 -16.62 -8.08
C ASP A 42 -9.44 -16.17 -9.55
N LYS A 43 -10.46 -15.41 -9.98
CA LYS A 43 -10.47 -14.77 -11.32
C LYS A 43 -9.28 -13.83 -11.50
N LEU A 44 -9.03 -12.94 -10.54
CA LEU A 44 -7.92 -11.98 -10.60
C LEU A 44 -6.55 -12.68 -10.56
N ILE A 45 -6.42 -13.79 -9.84
CA ILE A 45 -5.20 -14.60 -9.84
C ILE A 45 -4.95 -15.17 -11.25
N VAL A 46 -5.95 -15.75 -11.90
CA VAL A 46 -5.83 -16.28 -13.27
C VAL A 46 -5.51 -15.18 -14.28
N GLU A 47 -6.11 -14.00 -14.15
CA GLU A 47 -5.77 -12.84 -14.98
C GLU A 47 -4.31 -12.41 -14.80
N ARG A 48 -3.84 -12.35 -13.55
CA ARG A 48 -2.45 -12.02 -13.24
C ARG A 48 -1.47 -13.06 -13.77
N GLU A 49 -1.79 -14.35 -13.65
CA GLU A 49 -0.95 -15.44 -14.18
C GLU A 49 -0.77 -15.32 -15.70
N ARG A 50 -1.83 -14.95 -16.44
CA ARG A 50 -1.72 -14.69 -17.88
C ARG A 50 -0.77 -13.53 -18.19
N LEU A 51 -0.80 -12.47 -17.40
CA LEU A 51 0.14 -11.35 -17.54
C LEU A 51 1.57 -11.78 -17.21
N SER A 52 1.78 -12.59 -16.17
CA SER A 52 3.09 -13.13 -15.81
C SER A 52 3.70 -13.97 -16.94
N ARG A 53 2.90 -14.85 -17.56
CA ARG A 53 3.37 -15.65 -18.71
C ARG A 53 3.81 -14.77 -19.89
N LYS A 54 3.01 -13.75 -20.24
CA LYS A 54 3.39 -12.80 -21.30
C LYS A 54 4.68 -12.05 -20.96
N PHE A 55 4.88 -11.70 -19.69
CA PHE A 55 6.11 -11.06 -19.23
C PHE A 55 7.33 -11.98 -19.37
N GLU A 56 7.18 -13.26 -19.01
CA GLU A 56 8.22 -14.29 -19.18
C GLU A 56 8.55 -14.49 -20.66
N GLU A 57 7.54 -14.60 -21.52
CA GLU A 57 7.70 -14.70 -22.98
C GLU A 57 8.44 -13.48 -23.55
N ALA A 58 8.03 -12.26 -23.20
CA ALA A 58 8.68 -11.03 -23.63
C ALA A 58 10.13 -10.94 -23.14
N THR A 59 10.40 -11.42 -21.91
CA THR A 59 11.76 -11.49 -21.35
C THR A 59 12.62 -12.49 -22.12
N ALA A 60 12.08 -13.66 -22.46
CA ALA A 60 12.78 -14.65 -23.26
C ALA A 60 13.11 -14.11 -24.66
N GLN A 61 12.15 -13.45 -25.32
CA GLN A 61 12.37 -12.80 -26.62
C GLN A 61 13.46 -11.72 -26.54
N TRP A 62 13.46 -10.92 -25.47
CA TRP A 62 14.49 -9.91 -25.26
C TRP A 62 15.90 -10.52 -25.12
N ILE A 63 16.04 -11.61 -24.36
CA ILE A 63 17.32 -12.31 -24.16
C ILE A 63 17.81 -12.98 -25.45
N LEU A 64 16.89 -13.56 -26.24
CA LEU A 64 17.23 -14.27 -27.48
C LEU A 64 17.46 -13.33 -28.67
N SER A 65 17.13 -12.05 -28.55
CA SER A 65 17.32 -11.07 -29.61
C SER A 65 18.79 -10.66 -29.73
N ASN A 66 19.46 -11.12 -30.79
CA ASN A 66 20.85 -10.75 -31.10
C ASN A 66 20.97 -9.34 -31.73
N ASP A 67 19.89 -8.85 -32.33
CA ASP A 67 19.85 -7.55 -32.99
C ASP A 67 19.28 -6.45 -32.06
N ARG A 68 19.84 -5.23 -32.18
CA ARG A 68 19.54 -4.11 -31.28
C ARG A 68 18.08 -3.63 -31.34
N GLU A 69 17.48 -3.61 -32.52
CA GLU A 69 16.10 -3.12 -32.70
C GLU A 69 15.04 -4.12 -32.20
N PRO A 70 15.07 -5.43 -32.55
CA PRO A 70 14.20 -6.43 -31.95
C PRO A 70 14.33 -6.53 -30.43
N ALA A 71 15.57 -6.42 -29.92
CA ALA A 71 15.81 -6.40 -28.48
C ALA A 71 15.15 -5.20 -27.79
N LYS A 72 15.20 -4.02 -28.42
CA LYS A 72 14.53 -2.81 -27.89
C LYS A 72 13.01 -2.97 -27.86
N ALA A 73 12.39 -3.45 -28.94
CA ALA A 73 10.95 -3.67 -29.00
C ALA A 73 10.46 -4.71 -27.96
N ALA A 74 11.21 -5.80 -27.79
CA ALA A 74 10.92 -6.81 -26.77
C ALA A 74 11.05 -6.25 -25.34
N ARG A 75 12.05 -5.40 -25.11
CA ARG A 75 12.21 -4.69 -23.83
C ARG A 75 11.05 -3.73 -23.55
N ASP A 76 10.66 -2.91 -24.51
CA ASP A 76 9.55 -1.95 -24.35
C ASP A 76 8.23 -2.69 -24.05
N THR A 77 7.99 -3.80 -24.74
CA THR A 77 6.83 -4.68 -24.48
C THR A 77 6.87 -5.26 -23.07
N ARG A 78 8.04 -5.73 -22.62
CA ARG A 78 8.24 -6.23 -21.26
C ARG A 78 7.98 -5.15 -20.20
N GLU A 79 8.43 -3.92 -20.43
CA GLU A 79 8.21 -2.79 -19.53
C GLU A 79 6.73 -2.41 -19.43
N ASP A 80 5.99 -2.42 -20.55
CA ASP A 80 4.54 -2.21 -20.53
C ASP A 80 3.80 -3.28 -19.72
N ILE A 81 4.15 -4.56 -19.92
CA ILE A 81 3.56 -5.66 -19.14
C ILE A 81 3.91 -5.55 -17.65
N ALA A 82 5.12 -5.09 -17.31
CA ALA A 82 5.51 -4.86 -15.91
C ALA A 82 4.61 -3.81 -15.24
N GLU A 83 4.29 -2.72 -15.96
CA GLU A 83 3.39 -1.69 -15.46
C GLU A 83 1.95 -2.20 -15.32
N GLN A 84 1.50 -3.06 -16.24
CA GLN A 84 0.21 -3.75 -16.11
C GLN A 84 0.17 -4.65 -14.88
N LEU A 85 1.22 -5.45 -14.63
CA LEU A 85 1.35 -6.30 -13.44
C LEU A 85 1.33 -5.48 -12.15
N ARG A 86 2.01 -4.33 -12.13
CA ARG A 86 2.04 -3.39 -10.99
C ARG A 86 0.64 -2.88 -10.67
N LYS A 87 -0.07 -2.34 -11.68
CA LYS A 87 -1.46 -1.85 -11.52
C LYS A 87 -2.42 -2.97 -11.15
N HIS A 88 -2.24 -4.17 -11.71
CA HIS A 88 -3.08 -5.31 -11.43
C HIS A 88 -2.96 -5.78 -9.97
N TYR A 89 -1.76 -5.74 -9.38
CA TYR A 89 -1.59 -6.13 -7.98
C TYR A 89 -2.53 -5.35 -7.06
N TRP A 90 -2.67 -4.04 -7.25
CA TRP A 90 -3.56 -3.20 -6.45
C TRP A 90 -5.05 -3.48 -6.65
N LYS A 91 -5.43 -4.13 -7.75
CA LYS A 91 -6.79 -4.68 -7.93
C LYS A 91 -7.01 -5.98 -7.13
N LEU A 92 -5.96 -6.80 -7.03
CA LEU A 92 -5.96 -8.07 -6.28
C LEU A 92 -5.81 -7.85 -4.77
N ASP A 93 -5.10 -6.80 -4.37
CA ASP A 93 -4.71 -6.49 -2.99
C ASP A 93 -5.84 -6.63 -1.95
N PRO A 94 -7.08 -6.12 -2.18
CA PRO A 94 -8.18 -6.24 -1.21
C PRO A 94 -8.65 -7.67 -0.94
N TYR A 95 -8.30 -8.61 -1.82
CA TYR A 95 -8.74 -10.00 -1.75
C TYR A 95 -7.69 -10.94 -1.14
N VAL A 96 -6.44 -10.49 -0.99
CA VAL A 96 -5.31 -11.34 -0.57
C VAL A 96 -4.52 -10.80 0.62
N ARG A 97 -4.65 -9.51 0.94
CA ARG A 97 -3.90 -8.86 2.03
C ARG A 97 -4.86 -8.15 2.98
N ALA A 98 -4.72 -8.44 4.27
CA ALA A 98 -5.42 -7.73 5.33
C ALA A 98 -4.92 -6.28 5.46
N ARG A 99 -5.82 -5.36 5.82
CA ARG A 99 -5.48 -3.95 6.06
C ARG A 99 -4.56 -3.82 7.29
N SER A 100 -3.50 -3.05 7.13
CA SER A 100 -2.52 -2.77 8.16
C SER A 100 -2.74 -1.37 8.75
N LEU A 101 -1.98 -1.05 9.81
CA LEU A 101 -1.94 0.31 10.35
C LEU A 101 -1.64 1.35 9.26
N TYR A 102 -0.76 1.03 8.30
CA TYR A 102 -0.40 1.93 7.21
C TYR A 102 -1.56 2.22 6.25
N ASP A 103 -2.46 1.25 6.05
CA ASP A 103 -3.67 1.46 5.26
C ASP A 103 -4.64 2.40 6.01
N ARG A 104 -4.79 2.20 7.33
CA ARG A 104 -5.68 3.01 8.18
C ARG A 104 -5.18 4.45 8.33
N THR A 105 -3.88 4.65 8.56
CA THR A 105 -3.27 5.98 8.67
C THR A 105 -3.15 6.71 7.33
N GLY A 106 -3.48 6.05 6.21
CA GLY A 106 -3.38 6.62 4.87
C GLY A 106 -1.95 6.75 4.33
N ILE A 107 -0.97 6.18 5.04
CA ILE A 107 0.44 6.11 4.58
C ILE A 107 0.52 5.25 3.32
N LEU A 108 -0.19 4.11 3.30
CA LEU A 108 -0.31 3.25 2.13
C LEU A 108 -1.71 3.39 1.55
N ARG A 109 -1.80 3.89 0.31
CA ARG A 109 -3.07 4.04 -0.39
C ARG A 109 -3.41 2.81 -1.23
N ALA A 110 -4.69 2.68 -1.59
CA ALA A 110 -5.22 1.54 -2.33
C ALA A 110 -4.60 1.34 -3.74
N ASP A 111 -3.99 2.37 -4.30
CA ASP A 111 -3.27 2.34 -5.59
C ASP A 111 -1.76 2.04 -5.43
N GLY A 112 -1.30 1.84 -4.19
CA GLY A 112 0.10 1.65 -3.83
C GLY A 112 0.91 2.91 -3.67
N THR A 113 0.29 4.08 -3.77
CA THR A 113 0.97 5.34 -3.49
C THR A 113 1.28 5.42 -2.00
N VAL A 114 2.53 5.80 -1.69
CA VAL A 114 2.98 6.02 -0.31
C VAL A 114 3.00 7.51 -0.03
N ASP A 115 2.27 7.92 1.00
CA ASP A 115 2.33 9.27 1.57
C ASP A 115 3.01 9.18 2.93
N PHE A 116 4.25 9.64 3.04
CA PHE A 116 5.01 9.53 4.29
C PHE A 116 4.48 10.47 5.38
N TYR A 117 3.72 11.51 5.00
CA TYR A 117 3.19 12.51 5.92
C TYR A 117 1.73 12.83 5.58
N PRO A 118 0.83 11.85 5.70
CA PRO A 118 -0.58 12.08 5.43
C PRO A 118 -1.12 13.06 6.47
N LYS A 119 -1.91 14.04 6.03
CA LYS A 119 -2.55 14.97 6.95
C LYS A 119 -3.63 14.21 7.74
N PRO A 120 -3.68 14.32 9.08
CA PRO A 120 -4.73 13.68 9.86
C PRO A 120 -6.10 14.18 9.37
N LYS A 121 -7.02 13.24 9.12
CA LYS A 121 -8.41 13.60 8.81
C LYS A 121 -9.04 14.20 10.06
N LYS A 122 -9.70 15.35 9.92
CA LYS A 122 -10.28 16.13 11.03
C LYS A 122 -11.37 15.42 11.86
N ASP A 123 -11.81 14.22 11.47
CA ASP A 123 -12.94 13.52 12.09
C ASP A 123 -12.58 12.26 12.87
N GLU A 124 -11.29 11.89 12.97
CA GLU A 124 -10.87 10.76 13.80
C GLU A 124 -10.64 11.24 15.24
N THR A 125 -11.73 11.39 16.00
CA THR A 125 -11.65 11.25 17.46
C THR A 125 -11.13 9.85 17.76
N ALA A 126 -9.82 9.77 17.93
CA ALA A 126 -9.05 8.64 18.39
C ALA A 126 -9.77 7.90 19.54
N GLN A 127 -10.45 6.79 19.23
CA GLN A 127 -10.69 5.75 20.22
C GLN A 127 -9.36 5.02 20.40
N THR A 128 -8.55 5.50 21.35
CA THR A 128 -7.21 4.95 21.58
C THR A 128 -6.97 4.58 23.02
N ASN A 129 -6.13 3.56 23.16
CA ASN A 129 -5.54 3.02 24.38
C ASN A 129 -6.54 2.44 25.38
N GLY A 130 -7.30 1.41 24.98
CA GLY A 130 -7.79 0.35 25.87
C GLY A 130 -8.55 0.78 27.15
N ASN A 131 -8.90 2.05 27.28
CA ASN A 131 -9.57 2.58 28.45
C ASN A 131 -11.04 2.70 28.08
N THR A 132 -11.75 1.58 28.19
CA THR A 132 -13.18 1.65 28.47
C THR A 132 -13.32 2.48 29.74
N ASN A 133 -13.93 3.65 29.66
CA ASN A 133 -14.39 4.40 30.82
C ASN A 133 -15.24 3.48 31.70
N ALA A 134 -14.60 2.88 32.70
CA ALA A 134 -15.23 2.27 33.87
C ALA A 134 -15.07 3.24 35.04
N GLN A 135 -15.56 4.47 34.85
CA GLN A 135 -15.94 5.37 35.92
C GLN A 135 -17.24 5.99 35.46
N ASP A 136 -18.35 5.46 35.99
CA ASP A 136 -19.56 6.20 36.36
C ASP A 136 -20.63 5.20 36.78
N ASN A 137 -20.65 4.91 38.09
CA ASN A 137 -21.83 4.85 38.96
C ASN A 137 -21.46 4.15 40.27
N VAL A 138 -20.81 4.92 41.15
CA VAL A 138 -21.01 4.75 42.59
C VAL A 138 -21.98 5.85 43.00
N GLU A 139 -23.23 5.48 43.21
CA GLU A 139 -24.13 6.00 44.25
C GLU A 139 -25.24 4.96 44.51
#